data_AF-A0A8T2ZAL9-F1
#
_entry.id   AF-A0A8T2ZAL9-F1
#
_cell.length_a   1.000
_cell.length_b   1.000
_cell.length_c   1.000
_cell.angle_alpha   90.00
_cell.angle_beta   90.00
_cell.angle_gamma   90.00
#
_symmetry.space_group_name_H-M   'P 1'
#
loop_
_entity.id
_entity.type
_entity.pdbx_description
1 polymer ?
#
loop_
_entity_poly.entity_id
_entity_poly.type
_entity_poly.pdbx_seq_one_letter_code
_entity_poly.pdbx_strand_id
1 'polypeptide(L)'
;MVFWVFGYGSLVWNPVFEYDEKVIRFIKDYKRVFDLVCIDHKGTPKSPARTCVLENVKGALCLGAAYYVRGGPERERLAME
;
A
#
# COMPACT_ATOMS: atom_id res chain seq x y z
N MET A 1 0.95 11.51 -17.75
CA MET A 1 1.87 11.20 -16.63
C MET A 1 1.94 9.69 -16.45
N VAL A 2 2.99 9.18 -15.80
CA VAL A 2 3.11 7.76 -15.45
C VAL A 2 2.89 7.68 -13.94
N PHE A 3 1.73 7.17 -13.52
CA PHE A 3 1.35 7.08 -12.11
C PHE A 3 1.24 5.62 -11.68
N TRP A 4 1.92 5.28 -10.57
CA TRP A 4 1.93 3.94 -9.99
C TRP A 4 1.67 3.99 -8.49
N VAL A 5 0.81 3.09 -8.02
CA VAL A 5 0.54 2.89 -6.59
C VAL A 5 1.16 1.58 -6.15
N PHE A 6 1.97 1.59 -5.09
CA PHE A 6 2.55 0.37 -4.53
C PHE A 6 1.75 -0.12 -3.31
N GLY A 7 1.10 -1.26 -3.46
CA GLY A 7 0.42 -1.97 -2.37
C GLY A 7 1.37 -2.87 -1.60
N TYR A 8 1.57 -2.57 -0.31
CA TYR A 8 2.39 -3.36 0.62
C TYR A 8 1.58 -4.06 1.72
N GLY A 9 0.32 -3.68 1.92
CA GLY A 9 -0.62 -4.23 2.91
C GLY A 9 -1.85 -4.86 2.26
N SER A 10 -3.05 -4.46 2.70
CA SER A 10 -4.34 -4.94 2.18
C SER A 10 -4.47 -4.79 0.66
N LEU A 11 -3.90 -3.73 0.09
CA LEU A 11 -3.90 -3.47 -1.35
C LEU A 11 -3.26 -4.58 -2.18
N VAL A 12 -2.46 -5.49 -1.60
CA VAL A 12 -1.93 -6.65 -2.34
C VAL A 12 -3.06 -7.57 -2.83
N TRP A 13 -4.11 -7.75 -2.02
CA TRP A 13 -5.24 -8.64 -2.31
C TRP A 13 -6.58 -7.92 -2.55
N ASN A 14 -6.74 -6.70 -2.03
CA ASN A 14 -7.95 -5.88 -2.18
C ASN A 14 -7.61 -4.46 -2.65
N PRO A 15 -7.32 -4.24 -3.95
CA PRO A 15 -7.16 -2.90 -4.51
C PRO A 15 -8.53 -2.21 -4.56
N VAL A 16 -8.70 -1.15 -3.75
CA VAL A 16 -9.97 -0.41 -3.61
C VAL A 16 -10.12 0.75 -4.63
N PHE A 17 -9.38 0.68 -5.74
CA PHE A 17 -9.38 1.66 -6.82
C PHE A 17 -9.24 0.97 -8.18
N GLU A 18 -9.63 1.65 -9.26
CA GLU A 18 -9.43 1.16 -10.62
C GLU A 18 -7.98 1.31 -11.09
N TYR A 19 -7.45 0.26 -11.70
CA TYR A 19 -6.10 0.23 -12.26
C TYR A 19 -6.08 -0.45 -13.62
N ASP A 20 -5.10 -0.10 -14.45
CA ASP A 20 -4.96 -0.61 -15.81
C ASP A 20 -3.99 -1.80 -15.87
N GLU A 21 -3.01 -1.85 -14.97
CA GLU A 21 -2.03 -2.94 -14.88
C GLU A 21 -1.67 -3.26 -13.44
N LYS A 22 -1.43 -4.54 -13.12
CA LYS A 22 -0.92 -5.02 -11.83
C LYS A 22 0.33 -5.86 -12.06
N VAL A 23 1.42 -5.53 -11.38
CA VAL A 23 2.66 -6.32 -11.40
C VAL A 23 3.13 -6.67 -9.99
N ILE A 24 3.55 -7.92 -9.79
CA ILE A 24 4.14 -8.36 -8.52
C ILE A 24 5.63 -8.05 -8.53
N ARG A 25 6.05 -7.16 -7.63
CA ARG A 25 7.42 -6.63 -7.55
C ARG A 25 7.77 -6.29 -6.10
N PHE A 26 8.98 -5.78 -5.90
CA PHE A 26 9.44 -5.28 -4.61
C PHE A 26 9.92 -3.83 -4.71
N ILE A 27 9.88 -3.13 -3.59
CA ILE A 27 10.61 -1.87 -3.38
C ILE A 27 11.86 -2.13 -2.52
N LYS A 28 12.88 -1.30 -2.69
CA LYS A 28 14.15 -1.36 -1.94
C LYS A 28 14.12 -0.40 -0.76
N ASP A 29 14.95 -0.68 0.23
CA ASP A 29 15.20 0.15 1.41
C ASP A 29 13.97 0.33 2.33
N TYR A 30 12.99 -0.57 2.20
CA TYR A 30 11.81 -0.62 3.07
C TYR A 30 11.54 -2.02 3.55
N LYS A 31 11.24 -2.13 4.85
CA LYS A 31 10.79 -3.34 5.51
C LYS A 31 9.32 -3.20 5.86
N ARG A 32 8.53 -4.24 5.56
CA ARG A 32 7.15 -4.34 6.03
C ARG A 32 7.14 -4.76 7.50
N VAL A 33 6.49 -3.96 8.35
CA VAL A 33 6.33 -4.23 9.79
C VAL A 33 4.87 -4.07 10.21
N PHE A 34 4.46 -4.77 11.27
CA PHE A 34 3.11 -4.69 11.85
C PHE A 34 3.13 -3.86 13.12
N ASP A 35 3.51 -2.60 13.00
CA ASP A 35 3.67 -1.69 14.15
C ASP A 35 2.78 -0.45 14.09
N LEU A 36 1.91 -0.31 13.08
CA LEU A 36 0.93 0.76 13.07
C LEU A 36 -0.29 0.38 13.91
N VAL A 37 -0.67 1.21 14.87
CA VAL A 37 -1.88 1.01 15.67
C VAL A 37 -3.12 1.18 14.77
N CYS A 38 -4.06 0.23 14.86
CA CYS A 38 -5.32 0.27 14.14
C CYS A 38 -6.49 0.06 15.11
N ILE A 39 -7.43 1.01 15.13
CA ILE A 39 -8.58 1.04 16.05
C ILE A 39 -9.94 1.08 15.35
N ASP A 40 -9.95 1.09 14.03
CA ASP A 40 -11.12 1.37 13.18
C ASP A 40 -11.43 0.24 12.18
N HIS A 41 -10.43 -0.53 11.74
CA HIS A 41 -10.61 -1.63 10.79
C HIS A 41 -10.37 -3.02 11.40
N LYS A 42 -9.26 -3.17 12.14
CA LYS A 42 -8.80 -4.46 12.69
C LYS A 42 -8.81 -4.53 14.21
N GLY A 43 -9.00 -3.38 14.87
CA GLY A 43 -9.05 -3.27 16.31
C GLY A 43 -10.16 -2.32 16.75
N THR A 44 -10.17 -1.99 18.03
CA THR A 44 -11.08 -1.02 18.63
C THR A 44 -10.30 -0.08 19.56
N PRO A 45 -10.83 1.07 19.97
CA PRO A 45 -10.16 1.93 20.95
C PRO A 45 -9.84 1.23 22.28
N LYS A 46 -10.66 0.25 22.70
CA LYS A 46 -10.47 -0.53 23.94
C LYS A 46 -9.50 -1.70 23.76
N SER A 47 -9.37 -2.21 22.55
CA SER A 47 -8.46 -3.30 22.20
C SER A 47 -7.85 -3.03 20.82
N PRO A 48 -6.78 -2.22 20.77
CA PRO A 48 -6.15 -1.84 19.51
C PRO A 48 -5.47 -3.03 18.85
N ALA A 49 -5.58 -3.12 17.53
CA ALA A 49 -4.83 -4.07 16.73
C ALA A 49 -3.57 -3.41 16.16
N ARG A 50 -2.73 -4.23 15.53
CA ARG A 50 -1.59 -3.75 14.72
C ARG A 50 -1.81 -4.05 13.25
N THR A 51 -1.52 -3.07 12.42
CA THR A 51 -1.57 -3.17 10.96
C THR A 51 -0.21 -2.89 10.33
N CYS A 52 -0.14 -3.20 9.05
CA CYS A 52 1.06 -3.11 8.24
C CYS A 52 1.45 -1.65 7.94
N VAL A 53 2.74 -1.34 8.08
CA VAL A 53 3.38 -0.09 7.65
C VAL A 53 4.77 -0.39 7.07
N LEU A 54 5.32 0.57 6.33
CA LEU A 54 6.69 0.50 5.84
C LEU A 54 7.64 1.25 6.76
N GLU A 55 8.70 0.58 7.16
CA GLU A 55 9.83 1.16 7.88
C GLU A 55 11.00 1.33 6.91
N ASN A 56 11.65 2.50 6.88
CA ASN A 56 12.83 2.71 6.05
C ASN A 56 14.03 1.99 6.66
N VAL A 57 14.49 0.95 5.98
CA VAL A 57 15.60 0.10 6.43
C VAL A 57 16.48 -0.19 5.22
N LYS A 58 17.67 0.43 5.18
CA LYS A 58 18.61 0.28 4.08
C LYS A 58 18.93 -1.20 3.81
N GLY A 59 18.86 -1.60 2.54
CA GLY A 59 19.09 -2.97 2.09
C GLY A 59 17.90 -3.92 2.29
N ALA A 60 16.83 -3.49 2.95
CA ALA A 60 15.60 -4.28 3.02
C ALA A 60 14.88 -4.32 1.67
N LEU A 61 14.13 -5.40 1.45
CA LEU A 61 13.24 -5.54 0.31
C LEU A 61 11.82 -5.79 0.81
N CYS A 62 10.84 -5.08 0.25
CA CYS A 62 9.43 -5.31 0.54
C CYS A 62 8.70 -5.77 -0.72
N LEU A 63 8.26 -7.03 -0.72
CA LEU A 63 7.40 -7.60 -1.77
C LEU A 63 5.97 -7.07 -1.66
N GLY A 64 5.40 -6.69 -2.80
CA GLY A 64 4.04 -6.18 -2.92
C GLY A 64 3.51 -6.24 -4.35
N ALA A 65 2.54 -5.40 -4.64
CA ALA A 65 1.98 -5.23 -5.97
C ALA A 65 2.09 -3.76 -6.38
N ALA A 66 2.55 -3.49 -7.61
CA ALA A 66 2.50 -2.16 -8.20
C ALA A 66 1.33 -2.09 -9.20
N TYR A 67 0.55 -1.04 -9.10
CA TYR A 67 -0.65 -0.80 -9.89
C TYR A 67 -0.44 0.42 -10.79
N TYR A 68 -0.54 0.25 -12.11
CA TYR A 68 -0.50 1.36 -13.05
C TYR A 68 -1.89 1.97 -13.16
N VAL A 69 -1.97 3.29 -13.08
CA VAL A 69 -3.20 4.05 -13.26
C VAL A 69 -2.98 5.05 -14.38
N ARG A 70 -3.58 4.79 -15.54
CA ARG A 70 -3.52 5.65 -16.73
C ARG A 70 -4.61 6.72 -16.64
N GLY A 71 -4.26 7.98 -16.78
CA GLY A 71 -5.28 9.02 -16.84
C GLY A 71 -4.71 10.42 -16.67
N GLY A 72 -5.60 11.34 -16.35
CA GLY A 72 -5.26 12.68 -15.89
C GLY A 72 -5.31 12.80 -14.36
N PRO A 73 -5.05 14.00 -13.82
CA PRO A 73 -4.94 14.25 -12.38
C PRO A 73 -6.12 13.76 -11.53
N GLU A 74 -7.33 13.76 -12.09
CA GLU A 74 -8.52 13.30 -11.35
C GLU A 74 -8.48 11.79 -11.07
N ARG A 75 -8.05 10.97 -12.03
CA ARG A 75 -7.94 9.52 -11.82
C ARG A 75 -6.79 9.18 -10.88
N GLU A 76 -5.71 9.95 -10.92
CA GLU A 76 -4.58 9.81 -9.98
C GLU A 76 -5.02 10.14 -8.55
N ARG A 77 -5.82 11.20 -8.36
CA ARG A 77 -6.39 11.58 -7.06
C ARG A 77 -7.28 10.47 -6.50
N LEU A 78 -8.21 9.94 -7.30
CA LEU A 78 -9.12 8.87 -6.88
C LEU A 78 -8.38 7.58 -6.45
N ALA A 79 -7.18 7.33 -6.97
CA ALA A 79 -6.37 6.18 -6.57
C ALA A 79 -5.56 6.40 -5.28
N MET A 80 -5.50 7.64 -4.76
CA MET A 80 -4.82 8.00 -3.52
C MET A 80 -5.78 8.14 -2.32
N GLU A 81 -7.09 8.14 -2.55
CA GLU A 81 -8.14 8.22 -1.53
C GLU A 81 -8.42 6.86 -0.87
#